data_AF-M0C5Q4-F1
#
_entry.id   AF-M0C5Q4-F1
#
_cell.length_a   1.000
_cell.length_b   1.000
_cell.length_c   1.000
_cell.angle_alpha   90.00
_cell.angle_beta   90.00
_cell.angle_gamma   90.00
#
_symmetry.space_group_name_H-M   'P 1'
#
loop_
_entity.id
_entity.type
_entity.pdbx_description
1 polymer ?
#
loop_
_entity_poly.entity_id
_entity_poly.type
_entity_poly.pdbx_seq_one_letter_code
_entity_poly.pdbx_strand_id
1 'polypeptide(L)' 'MDRVRGSSAEPTADDSGSWFDRARAKYGLGTLLVAAGVVLFLFPEPVTSTAGLVLIGAGVLIWLAGRFQ' A
#
# COMPACT_ATOMS: atom_id res chain seq x y z
N MET A 1 -20.12 -14.25 39.41
CA MET A 1 -20.21 -12.89 38.84
C MET A 1 -18.87 -12.63 38.19
N ASP A 2 -18.66 -13.27 37.05
CA ASP A 2 -17.37 -13.27 36.36
C ASP A 2 -17.35 -12.25 35.23
N ARG A 3 -16.21 -11.61 35.16
CA ARG A 3 -15.88 -10.41 34.43
C ARG A 3 -15.89 -10.73 32.93
N VAL A 4 -17.08 -10.72 32.30
CA VAL A 4 -17.22 -10.70 30.84
C VAL A 4 -16.79 -9.31 30.37
N ARG A 5 -15.47 -9.16 30.30
CA ARG A 5 -14.76 -8.04 29.71
C ARG A 5 -15.14 -8.05 28.23
N GLY A 6 -16.10 -7.20 27.86
CA GLY A 6 -16.32 -6.83 26.48
C GLY A 6 -15.00 -6.27 25.93
N SER A 7 -14.23 -7.13 25.29
CA SER A 7 -13.13 -6.74 24.45
C SER A 7 -13.76 -6.33 23.13
N SER A 8 -14.04 -5.03 23.02
CA SER A 8 -14.36 -4.38 21.77
C SER A 8 -13.37 -4.88 20.72
N ALA A 9 -13.87 -5.44 19.63
CA ALA A 9 -13.07 -5.78 18.47
C ALA A 9 -12.55 -4.47 17.85
N GLU A 10 -11.44 -3.96 18.36
CA GLU A 10 -10.65 -2.95 17.69
C GLU A 10 -10.08 -3.61 16.43
N PRO A 11 -10.34 -3.10 15.21
CA PRO A 11 -9.65 -3.58 14.02
C PRO A 11 -8.18 -3.23 14.20
N THR A 12 -7.37 -4.22 14.55
CA THR A 12 -5.94 -4.06 14.82
C THR A 12 -5.22 -3.65 13.54
N ALA A 13 -4.81 -2.38 13.47
CA ALA A 13 -3.92 -1.88 12.44
C ALA A 13 -2.59 -2.66 12.39
N ASP A 14 -2.26 -3.37 13.47
CA ASP A 14 -1.03 -4.15 13.66
C ASP A 14 -0.93 -5.38 12.73
N ASP A 15 -2.04 -6.05 12.44
CA ASP A 15 -2.04 -7.20 11.52
C ASP A 15 -1.88 -6.76 10.06
N SER A 16 -2.44 -5.59 9.73
CA SER A 16 -2.37 -4.98 8.41
C SER A 16 -0.96 -4.49 8.07
N GLY A 17 -0.24 -3.97 9.06
CA GLY A 17 1.15 -3.52 8.90
C GLY A 17 2.10 -4.69 8.62
N SER A 18 1.93 -5.82 9.29
CA SER A 18 2.91 -6.92 9.25
C SER A 18 3.06 -7.58 7.86
N TRP A 19 1.97 -7.70 7.09
CA TRP A 19 2.03 -8.28 5.75
C TRP A 19 2.50 -7.25 4.71
N PHE A 20 2.10 -5.98 4.88
CA PHE A 20 2.49 -4.88 4.01
C PHE A 20 3.97 -4.54 4.16
N ASP A 21 4.50 -4.57 5.39
CA ASP A 21 5.93 -4.41 5.68
C ASP A 21 6.76 -5.56 5.12
N ARG A 22 6.23 -6.78 5.17
CA ARG A 22 6.88 -7.96 4.57
C ARG A 22 6.89 -7.89 3.04
N ALA A 23 5.78 -7.44 2.44
CA ALA A 23 5.69 -7.19 1.01
C ALA A 23 6.62 -6.05 0.58
N ARG A 24 6.70 -4.97 1.37
CA ARG A 24 7.63 -3.85 1.15
C ARG A 24 9.07 -4.27 1.24
N ALA A 25 9.44 -5.06 2.24
CA ALA A 25 10.79 -5.58 2.40
C ALA A 25 11.19 -6.56 1.29
N LYS A 26 10.24 -7.36 0.79
CA LYS A 26 10.50 -8.40 -0.23
C LYS A 26 10.50 -7.86 -1.66
N TYR A 27 9.53 -7.01 -2.01
CA TYR A 27 9.32 -6.53 -3.38
C TYR A 27 9.79 -5.09 -3.60
N GLY A 28 10.05 -4.35 -2.54
CA GLY A 28 10.39 -2.93 -2.59
C GLY A 28 9.16 -2.04 -2.72
N LEU A 29 9.24 -0.86 -2.10
CA LEU A 29 8.18 0.16 -2.11
C LEU A 29 7.82 0.60 -3.54
N GLY A 30 8.82 0.77 -4.42
CA GLY A 30 8.61 1.19 -5.81
C GLY A 30 7.75 0.21 -6.60
N THR A 31 8.03 -1.09 -6.47
CA THR A 31 7.26 -2.15 -7.15
C THR A 31 5.80 -2.18 -6.67
N LEU A 32 5.57 -2.02 -5.37
CA LEU A 32 4.23 -1.92 -4.79
C LEU A 32 3.45 -0.72 -5.31
N LEU A 33 4.08 0.46 -5.40
CA LEU A 33 3.45 1.67 -5.95
C LEU A 33 3.09 1.50 -7.43
N VAL A 34 4.00 0.92 -8.23
CA VAL A 34 3.74 0.65 -9.66
C VAL A 34 2.59 -0.34 -9.81
N ALA A 35 2.60 -1.45 -9.05
CA ALA A 35 1.52 -2.44 -9.10
C ALA A 35 0.17 -1.83 -8.69
N ALA A 36 0.13 -1.05 -7.61
CA ALA A 36 -1.09 -0.35 -7.19
C ALA A 36 -1.57 0.64 -8.26
N GLY A 37 -0.65 1.38 -8.89
CA GLY A 37 -0.96 2.30 -9.99
C GLY A 37 -1.49 1.59 -11.23
N VAL A 38 -0.94 0.42 -11.60
CA VAL A 38 -1.44 -0.41 -12.70
C VAL A 38 -2.84 -0.95 -12.41
N VAL A 39 -3.10 -1.41 -11.19
CA VAL A 39 -4.43 -1.86 -10.77
C VAL A 39 -5.44 -0.72 -10.81
N LEU A 40 -5.08 0.47 -10.31
CA LEU A 40 -5.92 1.67 -10.40
C LEU A 40 -6.16 2.12 -11.86
N PHE A 41 -5.20 1.90 -12.75
CA PHE A 41 -5.33 2.22 -14.18
C PHE A 41 -6.35 1.31 -14.89
N LEU A 42 -6.43 0.04 -14.48
CA LEU A 42 -7.32 -0.96 -15.09
C LEU A 42 -8.79 -0.87 -14.63
N PHE A 43 -9.08 -0.15 -13.54
CA PHE A 43 -10.44 0.14 -13.07
C PHE A 43 -10.78 1.63 -13.28
N PRO A 44 -11.30 2.02 -14.45
CA PRO A 44 -11.49 3.42 -14.81
C PRO A 44 -12.78 3.98 -14.20
N GLU A 45 -12.70 4.39 -12.94
CA GLU A 45 -13.47 5.58 -12.54
C GLU A 45 -12.60 6.82 -12.84
N PRO A 46 -13.19 7.92 -13.37
CA PRO A 46 -12.44 9.07 -13.90
C PRO A 46 -11.48 9.71 -12.88
N VAL A 47 -11.74 9.54 -11.58
CA VAL A 47 -10.89 10.03 -10.49
C VAL A 47 -9.72 9.07 -10.21
N THR A 48 -9.97 7.76 -10.32
CA THR A 48 -9.01 6.69 -10.01
C THR A 48 -7.87 6.62 -11.03
N SER A 49 -8.14 6.97 -12.29
CA SER A 49 -7.14 7.01 -13.36
C SER A 49 -6.04 8.06 -13.12
N THR A 50 -6.42 9.23 -12.58
CA THR A 50 -5.46 10.29 -12.21
C THR A 50 -4.60 9.89 -11.01
N ALA A 51 -5.21 9.28 -9.99
CA ALA A 51 -4.48 8.77 -8.83
C ALA A 51 -3.50 7.63 -9.21
N GLY A 52 -3.90 6.76 -10.14
CA GLY A 52 -3.03 5.71 -10.68
C GLY A 52 -1.78 6.26 -11.37
N LEU A 53 -1.93 7.28 -12.24
CA LEU A 53 -0.80 7.93 -12.91
C LEU A 53 0.16 8.62 -11.92
N VAL A 54 -0.39 9.29 -10.90
CA VAL A 54 0.43 9.92 -9.83
C VAL A 54 1.20 8.86 -9.04
N LEU A 55 0.58 7.72 -8.71
CA LEU A 55 1.27 6.63 -8.01
C LEU A 55 2.39 6.01 -8.85
N ILE A 56 2.14 5.77 -10.15
CA ILE A 56 3.16 5.25 -11.07
C ILE A 56 4.33 6.23 -11.17
N GLY A 57 4.05 7.53 -11.36
CA GLY A 57 5.07 8.57 -11.42
C GLY A 57 5.92 8.63 -10.14
N ALA A 58 5.28 8.62 -8.98
CA ALA A 58 5.97 8.60 -7.68
C ALA A 58 6.82 7.33 -7.49
N GLY A 59 6.30 6.16 -7.87
CA GLY A 59 7.03 4.89 -7.81
C GLY A 59 8.29 4.89 -8.69
N VAL A 60 8.18 5.43 -9.91
CA VAL A 60 9.32 5.59 -10.83
C VAL A 60 10.36 6.56 -10.28
N LEU A 61 9.94 7.70 -9.72
CA LEU A 61 10.86 8.68 -9.13
C LEU A 61 11.63 8.12 -7.93
N ILE A 62 10.95 7.39 -7.04
CA ILE A 62 11.57 6.71 -5.89
C ILE A 62 12.55 5.65 -6.38
N TRP A 63 12.17 4.86 -7.39
CA TRP A 63 13.04 3.85 -7.99
C TRP A 63 14.30 4.48 -8.58
N LEU A 64 14.14 5.59 -9.30
CA LEU A 64 15.24 6.30 -9.92
C LEU A 64 16.18 6.92 -8.86
N ALA A 65 15.63 7.54 -7.83
CA ALA A 65 16.41 8.11 -6.73
C ALA A 65 17.23 7.04 -5.98
N GLY A 66 16.64 5.86 -5.72
CA GLY A 66 17.36 4.73 -5.12
C GLY A 66 18.36 4.06 -6.05
N ARG A 67 18.21 4.21 -7.38
CA ARG A 67 19.14 3.64 -8.38
C ARG A 67 20.45 4.42 -8.52
N PHE A 68 20.45 5.70 -8.13
CA PHE A 68 21.59 6.62 -8.23
C PHE A 68 22.41 6.76 -6.93
N GLN A 69 22.03 6.06 -5.86
CA GLN A 69 22.88 5.83 -4.66
C GLN A 69 23.59 4.48 -4.76
#